data_AF-A0A0K2ATV4-F1
#
_entry.id   AF-A0A0K2ATV4-F1
#
_cell.length_a   1.000
_cell.length_b   1.000
_cell.length_c   1.000
_cell.angle_alpha   90.00
_cell.angle_beta   90.00
_cell.angle_gamma   90.00
#
_symmetry.space_group_name_H-M   'P 1'
#
loop_
_entity.id
_entity.type
_entity.pdbx_description
1 polymer ?
#
loop_
_entity_poly.entity_id
_entity_poly.type
_entity_poly.pdbx_seq_one_letter_code
_entity_poly.pdbx_strand_id
1 'polypeptide(L)'
;MTATANDQRTGRAVAGEELFDSLTHFVVTHNGQPRERAERITDQAVAFVVTAATATVPMVPSDDVDLGLHALILHTKEYADLCERFAGRFLHHNPKPGGGARDPEKVAASTHAMKAVGFMVFDDLWTVDDTNLAQCDSDCGRPYGQA
;
A
#
# COMPACT_ATOMS: atom_id res chain seq x y z
N MET A 1 23.10 15.41 24.62
CA MET A 1 22.54 14.28 23.85
C MET A 1 21.46 14.85 22.96
N THR A 2 21.75 15.03 21.68
CA THR A 2 20.78 15.51 20.70
C THR A 2 19.93 14.30 20.33
N ALA A 3 18.65 14.33 20.67
CA ALA A 3 17.71 13.32 20.20
C ALA A 3 17.64 13.44 18.67
N THR A 4 18.17 12.46 17.95
CA THR A 4 17.90 12.31 16.53
C THR A 4 16.40 12.05 16.41
N ALA A 5 15.64 13.06 15.97
CA ALA A 5 14.28 12.85 15.52
C ALA A 5 14.36 11.78 14.42
N ASN A 6 13.80 10.62 14.71
CA ASN A 6 13.76 9.52 13.77
C ASN A 6 12.68 9.92 12.75
N ASP A 7 13.05 10.71 11.74
CA ASP A 7 12.17 11.13 10.64
C ASP A 7 11.85 9.89 9.79
N GLN A 8 10.98 9.02 10.32
CA GLN A 8 10.46 7.89 9.59
C GLN A 8 9.70 8.41 8.38
N ARG A 9 9.98 7.81 7.22
CA ARG A 9 9.34 8.18 5.96
C ARG A 9 7.85 7.81 6.05
N THR A 10 6.97 8.67 5.56
CA THR A 10 5.53 8.42 5.48
C THR A 10 5.08 8.37 4.03
N GLY A 11 3.98 7.67 3.74
CA GLY A 11 3.37 7.70 2.42
C GLY A 11 2.87 9.09 2.04
N ARG A 12 2.31 9.84 3.00
CA ARG A 12 1.88 11.23 2.81
C ARG A 12 3.00 12.12 2.29
N ALA A 13 4.19 12.03 2.89
CA ALA A 13 5.35 12.80 2.46
C ALA A 13 5.79 12.44 1.02
N VAL A 14 5.56 11.20 0.58
CA VAL A 14 5.90 10.76 -0.78
C VAL A 14 4.84 11.21 -1.81
N ALA A 15 3.56 11.10 -1.46
CA ALA A 15 2.46 11.50 -2.32
C ALA A 15 2.37 13.02 -2.50
N GLY A 16 2.75 13.79 -1.47
CA GLY A 16 2.43 15.21 -1.41
C GLY A 16 0.96 15.45 -1.08
N GLU A 17 0.64 16.66 -0.63
CA GLU A 17 -0.67 16.97 -0.05
C GLU A 17 -1.83 16.80 -1.03
N GLU A 18 -1.68 17.25 -2.29
CA GLU A 18 -2.76 17.19 -3.28
C GLU A 18 -3.19 15.75 -3.60
N LEU A 19 -2.23 14.88 -3.95
CA LEU A 19 -2.51 13.48 -4.21
C LEU A 19 -3.02 12.79 -2.95
N PHE A 20 -2.40 13.04 -1.79
CA PHE A 20 -2.80 12.42 -0.54
C PHE A 20 -4.26 12.75 -0.16
N ASP A 21 -4.68 14.01 -0.30
CA ASP A 21 -6.05 14.44 -0.03
C ASP A 21 -7.04 13.82 -1.00
N SER A 22 -6.69 13.72 -2.30
CA SER A 22 -7.52 13.07 -3.32
C SER A 22 -7.74 11.59 -3.03
N LEU A 23 -6.66 10.87 -2.71
CA LEU A 23 -6.72 9.45 -2.35
C LEU A 23 -7.52 9.23 -1.07
N THR A 24 -7.28 10.05 -0.04
CA THR A 24 -8.03 9.99 1.22
C THR A 24 -9.53 10.21 0.96
N HIS A 25 -9.88 11.21 0.15
CA HIS A 25 -11.26 11.48 -0.21
C HIS A 25 -11.90 10.30 -0.95
N PHE A 26 -11.15 9.65 -1.85
CA PHE A 26 -11.59 8.45 -2.55
C PHE A 26 -11.91 7.32 -1.56
N VAL A 27 -10.99 7.02 -0.62
CA VAL A 27 -11.17 5.96 0.37
C VAL A 27 -12.36 6.23 1.30
N VAL A 28 -12.55 7.48 1.72
CA VAL A 28 -13.75 7.88 2.49
C VAL A 28 -15.02 7.60 1.69
N THR A 29 -15.06 8.03 0.43
CA THR A 29 -16.29 8.04 -0.38
C THR A 29 -16.67 6.65 -0.87
N HIS A 30 -15.69 5.86 -1.31
CA HIS A 30 -15.94 4.58 -1.98
C HIS A 30 -15.81 3.37 -1.05
N ASN A 31 -15.10 3.51 0.08
CA ASN A 31 -14.92 2.42 1.04
C ASN A 31 -15.60 2.70 2.39
N GLY A 32 -16.25 3.86 2.57
CA GLY A 32 -17.01 4.21 3.77
C GLY A 32 -16.16 4.36 5.03
N GLN A 33 -14.85 4.56 4.87
CA GLN A 33 -13.92 4.68 5.99
C GLN A 33 -14.04 6.06 6.66
N PRO A 34 -13.97 6.16 8.00
CA PRO A 34 -13.81 7.43 8.69
C PRO A 34 -12.56 8.15 8.17
N ARG A 35 -12.60 9.48 8.04
CA ARG A 35 -11.50 10.28 7.47
C ARG A 35 -10.13 9.97 8.10
N GLU A 36 -10.04 9.95 9.43
CA GLU A 36 -8.79 9.65 10.12
C GLU A 36 -8.24 8.27 9.75
N ARG A 37 -9.10 7.26 9.63
CA ARG A 37 -8.71 5.92 9.20
C ARG A 37 -8.32 5.89 7.73
N ALA A 38 -9.04 6.61 6.87
CA ALA A 38 -8.74 6.74 5.45
C ALA A 38 -7.36 7.39 5.21
N GLU A 39 -7.00 8.43 5.96
CA GLU A 39 -5.67 9.06 5.87
C GLU A 39 -4.55 8.05 6.18
N ARG A 40 -4.74 7.23 7.21
CA ARG A 40 -3.78 6.17 7.59
C ARG A 40 -3.70 5.07 6.54
N ILE A 41 -4.84 4.67 5.96
CA ILE A 41 -4.89 3.71 4.84
C ILE A 41 -4.14 4.25 3.62
N THR A 42 -4.41 5.49 3.23
CA THR A 42 -3.76 6.16 2.10
C THR A 42 -2.25 6.25 2.30
N ASP A 43 -1.80 6.60 3.50
CA ASP A 43 -0.38 6.64 3.83
C ASP A 43 0.29 5.28 3.60
N GLN A 44 -0.29 4.22 4.17
CA GLN A 44 0.28 2.88 4.09
C GLN A 44 0.25 2.33 2.66
N ALA A 45 -0.76 2.68 1.85
CA ALA A 45 -0.83 2.29 0.45
C ALA A 45 0.29 2.90 -0.41
N VAL A 46 0.56 4.20 -0.24
CA VAL A 46 1.67 4.85 -0.96
C VAL A 46 3.01 4.27 -0.51
N ALA A 47 3.21 4.09 0.79
CA ALA A 47 4.41 3.46 1.33
C ALA A 47 4.61 2.02 0.81
N PHE A 48 3.52 1.26 0.68
CA PHE A 48 3.53 -0.08 0.12
C PHE A 48 4.00 -0.11 -1.34
N VAL A 49 3.43 0.73 -2.22
CA VAL A 49 3.82 0.79 -3.65
C VAL A 49 5.29 1.16 -3.80
N VAL A 50 5.75 2.15 -3.04
CA VAL A 50 7.15 2.59 -3.07
C VAL A 50 8.09 1.49 -2.58
N THR A 51 7.67 0.72 -1.58
CA THR A 51 8.45 -0.43 -1.10
C THR A 51 8.46 -1.55 -2.15
N ALA A 52 7.31 -1.85 -2.75
CA ALA A 52 7.18 -2.87 -3.79
C ALA A 52 8.02 -2.60 -5.03
N ALA A 53 8.33 -1.33 -5.32
CA ALA A 53 9.24 -0.94 -6.38
C ALA A 53 10.65 -1.58 -6.27
N THR A 54 11.13 -1.81 -5.04
CA THR A 54 12.50 -2.29 -4.77
C THR A 54 12.54 -3.58 -3.94
N ALA A 55 11.38 -4.12 -3.56
CA ALA A 55 11.30 -5.31 -2.74
C ALA A 55 11.88 -6.55 -3.44
N THR A 56 12.64 -7.34 -2.70
CA THR A 56 13.19 -8.63 -3.15
C THR A 56 12.32 -9.81 -2.68
N VAL A 57 11.23 -9.54 -1.99
CA VAL A 57 10.25 -10.51 -1.51
C VAL A 57 8.90 -10.24 -2.17
N PRO A 58 8.02 -11.26 -2.30
CA PRO A 58 6.65 -11.03 -2.71
C PRO A 58 5.96 -10.02 -1.77
N MET A 59 5.40 -8.96 -2.33
CA MET A 59 4.67 -7.95 -1.59
C MET A 59 3.17 -8.24 -1.69
N VAL A 60 2.50 -8.24 -0.53
CA VAL A 60 1.06 -8.49 -0.38
C VAL A 60 0.48 -7.44 0.58
N PRO A 61 -0.51 -6.62 0.17
CA PRO A 61 -1.14 -5.66 1.06
C PRO A 61 -2.09 -6.38 2.05
N SER A 62 -2.35 -5.79 3.21
CA SER A 62 -3.48 -6.17 4.07
C SER A 62 -4.82 -5.72 3.47
N ASP A 63 -5.95 -6.15 4.06
CA ASP A 63 -7.27 -5.78 3.56
C ASP A 63 -7.51 -4.26 3.57
N ASP A 64 -7.13 -3.57 4.64
CA ASP A 64 -7.26 -2.11 4.73
C ASP A 64 -6.36 -1.38 3.73
N VAL A 65 -5.10 -1.79 3.60
CA VAL A 65 -4.12 -1.13 2.73
C VAL A 65 -4.48 -1.31 1.25
N ASP A 66 -5.12 -2.42 0.91
CA ASP A 66 -5.63 -2.70 -0.42
C ASP A 66 -6.69 -1.69 -0.88
N LEU A 67 -7.49 -1.13 0.03
CA LEU A 67 -8.44 -0.06 -0.29
C LEU A 67 -7.71 1.18 -0.81
N GLY A 68 -6.64 1.59 -0.13
CA GLY A 68 -5.79 2.71 -0.55
C GLY A 68 -4.98 2.39 -1.81
N LEU A 69 -4.53 1.15 -1.98
CA LEU A 69 -3.82 0.71 -3.19
C LEU A 69 -4.72 0.84 -4.43
N HIS A 70 -5.96 0.39 -4.34
CA HIS A 70 -6.94 0.55 -5.42
C HIS A 70 -7.24 2.02 -5.71
N ALA A 71 -7.42 2.85 -4.68
CA ALA A 71 -7.57 4.28 -4.85
C ALA A 71 -6.38 4.84 -5.65
N LEU A 72 -5.15 4.47 -5.28
CA LEU A 72 -3.94 4.93 -5.96
C LEU A 72 -3.86 4.46 -7.41
N ILE A 73 -4.12 3.18 -7.69
CA ILE A 73 -4.10 2.63 -9.06
C ILE A 73 -5.11 3.33 -9.97
N LEU A 74 -6.27 3.73 -9.46
CA LEU A 74 -7.27 4.47 -10.22
C LEU A 74 -6.85 5.92 -10.54
N HIS A 75 -5.91 6.49 -9.76
CA HIS A 75 -5.22 7.75 -10.09
C HIS A 75 -4.07 7.44 -11.04
N THR A 76 -4.43 6.99 -12.25
CA THR A 76 -3.51 6.31 -13.18
C THR A 76 -2.28 7.14 -13.56
N LYS A 77 -2.43 8.47 -13.68
CA LYS A 77 -1.32 9.38 -13.96
C LYS A 77 -0.31 9.37 -12.80
N GLU A 78 -0.79 9.65 -11.59
CA GLU A 78 0.05 9.76 -10.40
C GLU A 78 0.64 8.40 -10.00
N TYR A 79 -0.11 7.31 -10.20
CA TYR A 79 0.41 5.95 -10.01
C TYR A 79 1.54 5.64 -10.99
N ALA A 80 1.38 5.95 -12.28
CA ALA A 80 2.43 5.76 -13.27
C ALA A 80 3.68 6.60 -12.94
N ASP A 81 3.50 7.85 -12.52
CA ASP A 81 4.59 8.75 -12.13
C ASP A 81 5.35 8.21 -10.89
N LEU A 82 4.64 7.68 -9.88
CA LEU A 82 5.26 7.01 -8.73
C LEU A 82 6.02 5.75 -9.14
N CYS A 83 5.42 4.91 -9.99
CA CYS A 83 6.06 3.71 -10.51
C CYS A 83 7.36 4.04 -11.26
N GLU A 84 7.32 5.01 -12.17
CA GLU A 84 8.50 5.44 -12.91
C GLU A 84 9.58 6.00 -11.96
N ARG A 85 9.18 6.87 -11.03
CA ARG A 85 10.11 7.51 -10.09
C ARG A 85 10.83 6.50 -9.19
N PHE A 86 10.16 5.46 -8.71
CA PHE A 86 10.70 4.55 -7.70
C PHE A 86 11.13 3.18 -8.25
N ALA A 87 10.52 2.72 -9.33
CA ALA A 87 10.83 1.42 -9.96
C ALA A 87 11.49 1.55 -11.34
N GLY A 88 11.41 2.72 -12.00
CA GLY A 88 11.84 2.91 -13.40
C GLY A 88 11.01 2.10 -14.40
N ARG A 89 9.81 1.66 -14.00
CA ARG A 89 8.87 0.87 -14.79
C ARG A 89 7.50 0.87 -14.12
N PHE A 90 6.46 0.57 -14.89
CA PHE A 90 5.11 0.38 -14.34
C PHE A 90 5.05 -0.87 -13.44
N LEU A 91 4.43 -0.73 -12.26
CA LEU A 91 4.14 -1.85 -11.37
C LEU A 91 2.75 -2.40 -11.72
N HIS A 92 2.70 -3.49 -12.48
CA HIS A 92 1.42 -4.11 -12.83
C HIS A 92 0.79 -4.74 -11.59
N HIS A 93 -0.43 -4.30 -11.26
CA HIS A 93 -1.30 -4.99 -10.32
C HIS A 93 -2.08 -6.06 -11.10
N ASN A 94 -1.91 -7.33 -10.71
CA ASN A 94 -2.48 -8.49 -11.41
C ASN A 94 -3.14 -9.46 -10.41
N PRO A 95 -4.34 -9.12 -9.94
CA PRO A 95 -5.11 -9.94 -9.01
C PRO A 95 -5.36 -11.36 -9.56
N LYS A 96 -5.38 -12.37 -8.69
CA LYS A 96 -5.60 -13.77 -9.10
C LYS A 96 -6.94 -14.32 -8.56
N PRO A 97 -7.94 -14.57 -9.44
CA PRO A 97 -9.21 -15.18 -9.07
C PRO A 97 -9.07 -16.46 -8.23
N GLY A 98 -9.88 -16.54 -7.18
CA GLY A 98 -10.04 -17.76 -6.37
C GLY A 98 -8.86 -18.08 -5.44
N GLY A 99 -8.06 -17.07 -5.05
CA GLY A 99 -6.89 -17.24 -4.18
C GLY A 99 -7.18 -17.55 -2.70
N GLY A 100 -8.43 -17.45 -2.26
CA GLY A 100 -8.78 -17.54 -0.84
C GLY A 100 -8.31 -16.32 -0.03
N ALA A 101 -8.37 -16.42 1.29
CA ALA A 101 -7.90 -15.37 2.19
C ALA A 101 -6.40 -15.07 2.00
N ARG A 102 -5.99 -13.84 2.36
CA ARG A 102 -4.58 -13.43 2.35
C ARG A 102 -3.77 -14.31 3.30
N ASP A 103 -2.53 -14.60 2.93
CA ASP A 103 -1.58 -15.34 3.77
C ASP A 103 -0.98 -14.37 4.82
N PRO A 104 -1.24 -14.54 6.13
CA PRO A 104 -0.76 -13.62 7.16
C PRO A 104 0.77 -13.51 7.20
N GLU A 105 1.50 -14.57 6.85
CA GLU A 105 2.96 -14.54 6.83
C GLU A 105 3.47 -13.63 5.70
N LYS A 106 2.80 -13.63 4.55
CA LYS A 106 3.15 -12.73 3.42
C LYS A 106 2.81 -11.28 3.71
N VAL A 107 1.67 -11.03 4.37
CA VAL A 107 1.30 -9.67 4.82
C VAL A 107 2.33 -9.16 5.84
N ALA A 108 2.74 -9.99 6.80
CA ALA A 108 3.80 -9.66 7.74
C ALA A 108 5.14 -9.38 7.03
N ALA A 109 5.50 -10.17 6.00
CA ALA A 109 6.69 -9.93 5.20
C ALA A 109 6.68 -8.55 4.51
N SER A 110 5.52 -8.10 4.00
CA SER A 110 5.37 -6.75 3.45
C SER A 110 5.65 -5.66 4.48
N THR A 111 5.12 -5.79 5.71
CA THR A 111 5.38 -4.81 6.78
C THR A 111 6.84 -4.75 7.17
N HIS A 112 7.52 -5.90 7.22
CA HIS A 112 8.95 -5.98 7.48
C HIS A 112 9.75 -5.29 6.36
N ALA A 113 9.38 -5.51 5.09
CA ALA A 113 10.01 -4.84 3.97
C ALA A 113 9.83 -3.31 4.04
N MET A 114 8.63 -2.82 4.38
CA MET A 114 8.37 -1.39 4.56
C MET A 114 9.20 -0.78 5.69
N LYS A 115 9.24 -1.46 6.85
CA LYS A 115 10.07 -1.04 8.00
C LYS A 115 11.56 -1.02 7.61
N ALA A 116 12.03 -2.01 6.85
CA ALA A 116 13.43 -2.12 6.43
C ALA A 116 13.89 -0.97 5.51
N VAL A 117 12.99 -0.40 4.71
CA VAL A 117 13.28 0.77 3.86
C VAL A 117 12.94 2.10 4.55
N GLY A 118 12.64 2.07 5.85
CA GLY A 118 12.50 3.25 6.70
C GLY A 118 11.10 3.88 6.75
N PHE A 119 10.06 3.19 6.26
CA PHE A 119 8.69 3.67 6.40
C PHE A 119 8.13 3.43 7.80
N MET A 120 7.34 4.39 8.28
CA MET A 120 6.44 4.19 9.41
C MET A 120 5.35 3.18 9.03
N VAL A 121 5.05 2.26 9.94
CA VAL A 121 3.99 1.25 9.74
C VAL A 121 2.95 1.38 10.84
N PHE A 122 1.67 1.41 10.44
CA PHE A 122 0.52 1.45 11.34
C PHE A 122 0.00 0.03 11.57
N ASP A 123 0.52 -0.67 12.59
CA ASP A 123 0.32 -2.11 12.75
C ASP A 123 -1.16 -2.55 12.81
N ASP A 124 -2.08 -1.70 13.29
CA ASP A 124 -3.53 -1.95 13.31
C ASP A 124 -4.22 -1.94 11.94
N LEU A 125 -3.53 -1.49 10.89
CA LEU A 125 -3.99 -1.61 9.50
C LEU A 125 -3.41 -2.83 8.78
N TRP A 126 -2.48 -3.57 9.40
CA TRP A 126 -1.80 -4.71 8.79
C TRP A 126 -2.31 -6.05 9.33
N THR A 127 -3.63 -6.18 9.38
CA THR A 127 -4.33 -7.41 9.75
C THR A 127 -4.89 -8.11 8.53
N VAL A 128 -5.11 -9.43 8.65
CA VAL A 128 -5.90 -10.21 7.69
C VAL A 128 -7.26 -10.48 8.33
N ASP A 129 -8.33 -10.07 7.67
CA ASP A 129 -9.68 -10.43 8.04
C ASP A 129 -10.06 -11.79 7.43
N ASP A 130 -10.70 -12.64 8.23
CA ASP A 130 -11.28 -13.90 7.79
C ASP A 130 -12.52 -13.68 6.92
N THR A 131 -13.09 -12.46 6.96
CA THR A 131 -14.11 -12.05 6.00
C THR A 131 -13.42 -11.78 4.66
N ASN A 132 -13.66 -12.67 3.70
CA ASN A 132 -13.20 -12.58 2.32
C ASN A 132 -13.91 -11.41 1.59
N LEU A 133 -13.80 -10.18 2.11
CA LEU A 133 -14.54 -8.99 1.69
C LEU A 133 -13.70 -7.98 0.90
N ALA A 134 -12.40 -8.21 0.73
CA ALA A 134 -11.58 -7.56 -0.29
C ALA A 134 -11.46 -8.47 -1.53
N GLN A 135 -12.59 -8.76 -2.17
CA GLN A 135 -12.65 -9.53 -3.43
C GLN A 135 -12.42 -8.61 -4.63
N CYS A 136 -11.20 -8.10 -4.74
CA CYS A 136 -10.47 -8.09 -6.00
C CYS A 136 -9.17 -8.85 -5.76
N ASP A 137 -9.37 -10.15 -5.50
CA ASP A 137 -8.38 -11.22 -5.56
C ASP A 137 -7.02 -10.91 -4.94
N SER A 138 -6.92 -11.21 -3.64
CA SER A 138 -5.70 -11.50 -2.86
C SER A 138 -4.47 -11.46 -3.75
N ASP A 139 -3.77 -10.33 -3.75
CA ASP A 139 -2.50 -10.17 -4.46
C ASP A 139 -1.59 -11.29 -3.94
N CYS A 140 -1.55 -12.44 -4.63
CA CYS A 140 -1.16 -13.70 -3.99
C CYS A 140 0.38 -13.83 -3.89
N GLY A 141 1.07 -12.69 -3.98
CA GLY A 141 2.50 -12.56 -4.15
C GLY A 141 2.96 -12.69 -5.60
N ARG A 142 2.09 -12.42 -6.60
CA ARG A 142 2.59 -12.25 -7.97
C ARG A 142 3.50 -11.02 -7.99
N PRO A 143 4.71 -11.11 -8.55
CA PRO A 143 5.60 -9.95 -8.56
C PRO A 143 4.98 -8.79 -9.32
N TYR A 144 4.97 -7.61 -8.72
CA TYR A 144 4.72 -6.35 -9.42
C TYR A 144 5.83 -6.13 -10.45
N GLY A 145 5.68 -6.68 -11.67
CA GLY A 145 6.69 -6.50 -12.72
C GLY A 145 6.96 -7.62 -13.71
N GLN A 146 6.24 -8.74 -13.67
CA GLN A 146 6.31 -9.68 -14.79
C GLN A 146 5.09 -9.48 -15.70
N ALA A 147 5.39 -9.02 -16.91
CA ALA A 147 4.46 -9.03 -18.05
C ALA A 147 4.02 -10.46 -18.37
#